data_AF-A0A7K1SII1-F1
#
_entry.id   AF-A0A7K1SII1-F1
#
_cell.length_a   1.000
_cell.length_b   1.000
_cell.length_c   1.000
_cell.angle_alpha   90.00
_cell.angle_beta   90.00
_cell.angle_gamma   90.00
#
_symmetry.space_group_name_H-M   'P 1'
#
loop_
_entity.id
_entity.type
_entity.pdbx_description
1 polymer ?
#
loop_
_entity_poly.entity_id
_entity_poly.type
_entity_poly.pdbx_seq_one_letter_code
_entity_poly.pdbx_strand_id
1 'polypeptide(L)'
;MNNANRNLQTTGNQGIAKAQPKPERELMDSLKGTSALKLSEAKELSEESYMSLIALQESVTIEKAATASTVQQVIGFHGKPTVLKLVCAILKLFNDGLNTSLRMDARQLFEYALVWCGEFPNETVKDLILCLKRVKAGRYGPIFNRIDGTVVSDFFRKYLLEKAEWGEEQNRKFKSDMIQTGNSLLASLGQEKIKEIKLFIQRAKLHKTPEITTPISSDKNFAKYLAENAEDIEFEILEDLERRSKAQNIPDVLAIVETEKARRNQVEEPVD
;
A
#
# COMPACT_ATOMS: atom_id res chain seq x y z
N MET A 1 16.16 26.26 48.60
CA MET A 1 14.68 26.26 48.70
C MET A 1 14.19 27.02 47.46
N ASN A 2 13.48 26.48 46.47
CA ASN A 2 12.59 25.32 46.39
C ASN A 2 12.63 24.67 45.01
N ASN A 3 12.40 23.35 45.02
CA ASN A 3 12.14 22.48 43.88
C ASN A 3 10.99 22.98 43.00
N ALA A 4 11.19 23.00 41.69
CA ALA A 4 10.13 22.97 40.71
C ALA A 4 10.25 21.66 39.92
N ASN A 5 9.57 20.63 40.41
CA ASN A 5 9.43 19.36 39.71
C ASN A 5 7.95 18.96 39.75
N ARG A 6 7.46 18.53 38.58
CA ARG A 6 6.20 17.81 38.31
C ARG A 6 4.87 18.55 38.51
N ASN A 7 4.19 18.78 37.39
CA ASN A 7 2.91 18.11 37.17
C ASN A 7 2.59 18.01 35.67
N LEU A 8 2.84 16.81 35.13
CA LEU A 8 2.14 16.26 33.98
C LEU A 8 0.68 16.09 34.39
N GLN A 9 -0.19 17.01 33.97
CA GLN A 9 -1.62 16.76 33.99
C GLN A 9 -2.00 16.02 32.70
N THR A 10 -2.34 14.75 32.91
CA THR A 10 -3.10 13.89 32.02
C THR A 10 -4.45 14.53 31.71
N THR A 11 -4.57 15.22 30.57
CA THR A 11 -5.89 15.48 29.99
C THR A 11 -6.41 14.18 29.40
N GLY A 12 -7.20 13.49 30.23
CA GLY A 12 -7.92 12.30 29.83
C GLY A 12 -8.89 12.55 28.69
N ASN A 13 -9.12 11.47 27.95
CA ASN A 13 -10.43 11.11 27.42
C ASN A 13 -11.13 12.15 26.53
N GLN A 14 -10.44 12.59 25.47
CA GLN A 14 -11.19 12.90 24.25
C GLN A 14 -11.57 11.56 23.61
N GLY A 15 -12.81 11.15 23.88
CA GLY A 15 -13.44 10.05 23.17
C GLY A 15 -13.24 10.28 21.68
N ILE A 16 -12.59 9.32 21.02
CA ILE A 16 -12.52 9.24 19.57
C ILE A 16 -13.97 9.31 19.11
N ALA A 17 -14.38 10.48 18.62
CA ALA A 17 -15.67 10.65 17.97
C ALA A 17 -15.76 9.52 16.97
N LYS A 18 -16.76 8.64 17.15
CA LYS A 18 -17.04 7.53 16.23
C LYS A 18 -17.02 8.13 14.83
N ALA A 19 -15.96 7.82 14.07
CA ALA A 19 -15.85 8.26 12.70
C ALA A 19 -17.18 7.91 12.03
N GLN A 20 -17.81 8.92 11.42
CA GLN A 20 -19.01 8.71 10.64
C GLN A 20 -18.81 7.51 9.72
N PRO A 21 -19.87 6.73 9.44
CA PRO A 21 -19.76 5.59 8.54
C PRO A 21 -19.03 6.03 7.27
N LYS A 22 -17.89 5.39 7.01
CA LYS A 22 -17.13 5.64 5.79
C LYS A 22 -18.10 5.46 4.60
N PRO A 23 -18.16 6.38 3.63
CA PRO A 23 -19.11 6.30 2.51
C PRO A 23 -19.02 4.97 1.74
N GLU A 24 -17.87 4.30 1.79
CA GLU A 24 -17.69 2.95 1.27
C GLU A 24 -18.53 1.89 2.00
N ARG A 25 -18.71 2.02 3.32
CA ARG A 25 -19.52 1.09 4.12
C ARG A 25 -21.01 1.29 3.87
N GLU A 26 -21.47 2.54 3.81
CA GLU A 26 -22.86 2.87 3.47
C GLU A 26 -23.23 2.35 2.08
N LEU A 27 -22.33 2.55 1.10
CA LEU A 27 -22.51 2.00 -0.23
C LEU A 27 -22.62 0.47 -0.20
N MET A 28 -21.69 -0.21 0.47
CA MET A 28 -21.71 -1.68 0.56
C MET A 28 -22.94 -2.21 1.29
N ASP A 29 -23.43 -1.49 2.30
CA ASP A 29 -24.66 -1.81 3.03
C ASP A 29 -25.91 -1.61 2.15
N SER A 30 -25.98 -0.52 1.38
CA SER A 30 -27.08 -0.24 0.44
C SER A 30 -27.17 -1.25 -0.71
N LEU A 31 -26.06 -1.89 -1.06
CA LEU A 31 -25.99 -2.92 -2.11
C LEU A 31 -26.27 -4.34 -1.58
N LYS A 32 -26.54 -4.50 -0.27
CA LYS A 32 -26.92 -5.80 0.31
C LYS A 32 -28.25 -6.28 -0.27
N GLY A 33 -28.34 -7.59 -0.54
CA GLY A 33 -29.56 -8.21 -1.08
C GLY A 33 -29.73 -8.17 -2.60
N THR A 34 -29.02 -7.29 -3.31
CA THR A 34 -29.09 -7.19 -4.78
C THR A 34 -27.88 -7.86 -5.44
N SER A 35 -28.08 -8.68 -6.48
CA SER A 35 -26.98 -9.27 -7.25
C SER A 35 -26.41 -8.25 -8.24
N ALA A 36 -25.16 -8.43 -8.68
CA ALA A 36 -24.56 -7.54 -9.68
C ALA A 36 -25.35 -7.53 -11.00
N LEU A 37 -25.88 -8.68 -11.41
CA LEU A 37 -26.75 -8.78 -12.58
C LEU A 37 -28.09 -8.04 -12.37
N LYS A 38 -28.72 -8.16 -11.19
CA LYS A 38 -29.93 -7.39 -10.89
C LYS A 38 -29.67 -5.88 -10.84
N LEU A 39 -28.49 -5.46 -10.39
CA LEU A 39 -28.08 -4.05 -10.40
C LEU A 39 -27.89 -3.53 -11.83
N SER A 40 -27.31 -4.34 -12.72
CA SER A 40 -27.12 -3.94 -14.11
C SER A 40 -28.44 -3.91 -14.89
N GLU A 41 -29.38 -4.80 -14.58
CA GLU A 41 -30.73 -4.84 -15.14
C GLU A 41 -31.65 -3.75 -14.58
N ALA A 42 -31.34 -3.20 -13.40
CA ALA A 42 -32.14 -2.14 -12.81
C ALA A 42 -32.16 -0.91 -13.71
N LYS A 43 -33.35 -0.30 -13.88
CA LYS A 43 -33.50 0.93 -14.66
C LYS A 43 -32.60 2.03 -14.09
N GLU A 44 -32.66 2.23 -12.79
CA GLU A 44 -31.88 3.23 -12.04
C GLU A 44 -31.30 2.58 -10.78
N LEU A 45 -30.22 3.14 -10.26
CA LEU A 45 -29.70 2.76 -8.94
C LEU A 45 -30.68 3.24 -7.86
N SER A 46 -30.71 2.56 -6.71
CA SER A 46 -31.46 3.09 -5.56
C SER A 46 -30.90 4.45 -5.16
N GLU A 47 -31.76 5.33 -4.66
CA GLU A 47 -31.37 6.68 -4.24
C GLU A 47 -30.24 6.63 -3.20
N GLU A 48 -30.29 5.69 -2.25
CA GLU A 48 -29.25 5.47 -1.25
C GLU A 48 -27.89 5.12 -1.88
N SER A 49 -27.86 4.15 -2.80
CA SER A 49 -26.62 3.76 -3.49
C SER A 49 -26.10 4.87 -4.39
N TYR A 50 -27.00 5.60 -5.05
CA TYR A 50 -26.66 6.76 -5.88
C TYR A 50 -25.98 7.84 -5.05
N MET A 51 -26.62 8.28 -3.96
CA MET A 51 -26.09 9.33 -3.08
C MET A 51 -24.75 8.93 -2.46
N SER A 52 -24.61 7.68 -2.01
CA SER A 52 -23.36 7.15 -1.47
C SER A 52 -22.22 7.18 -2.50
N LEU A 53 -22.52 6.81 -3.75
CA LEU A 53 -21.55 6.85 -4.84
C LEU A 53 -21.15 8.29 -5.20
N ILE A 54 -22.09 9.24 -5.23
CA ILE A 54 -21.79 10.64 -5.50
C ILE A 54 -20.89 11.22 -4.40
N ALA A 55 -21.18 10.96 -3.12
CA ALA A 55 -20.34 11.39 -2.01
C ALA A 55 -18.92 10.80 -2.09
N LEU A 56 -18.81 9.53 -2.46
CA LEU A 56 -17.51 8.87 -2.67
C LEU A 56 -16.75 9.50 -3.84
N GLN A 57 -17.45 9.79 -4.95
CA GLN A 57 -16.89 10.45 -6.12
C GLN A 57 -16.42 11.88 -5.82
N GLU A 58 -17.12 12.64 -4.98
CA GLU A 58 -16.70 13.98 -4.60
C GLU A 58 -15.36 13.94 -3.86
N SER A 59 -15.24 13.06 -2.87
CA SER A 59 -14.11 13.01 -1.94
C SER A 59 -12.85 12.33 -2.49
N VAL A 60 -12.93 11.58 -3.60
CA VAL A 60 -11.80 10.81 -4.13
C VAL A 60 -10.74 11.71 -4.81
N THR A 61 -9.48 11.49 -4.44
CA THR A 61 -8.28 12.13 -4.99
C THR A 61 -7.28 11.06 -5.43
N ILE A 62 -6.29 11.45 -6.24
CA ILE A 62 -5.25 10.52 -6.72
C ILE A 62 -4.46 9.91 -5.57
N GLU A 63 -4.20 10.69 -4.52
CA GLU A 63 -3.55 10.23 -3.29
C GLU A 63 -4.40 9.21 -2.53
N LYS A 64 -5.71 9.48 -2.39
CA LYS A 64 -6.66 8.54 -1.76
C LYS A 64 -6.84 7.26 -2.56
N ALA A 65 -6.69 7.32 -3.88
CA ALA A 65 -6.75 6.16 -4.75
C ALA A 65 -5.44 5.34 -4.67
N ALA A 66 -4.29 6.01 -4.70
CA ALA A 66 -2.98 5.35 -4.60
C ALA A 66 -2.73 4.66 -3.25
N THR A 67 -3.36 5.12 -2.17
CA THR A 67 -3.21 4.56 -0.82
C THR A 67 -4.32 3.59 -0.40
N ALA A 68 -5.33 3.39 -1.25
CA ALA A 68 -6.43 2.50 -0.96
C ALA A 68 -6.08 1.02 -1.18
N SER A 69 -6.89 0.13 -0.60
CA SER A 69 -6.76 -1.31 -0.81
C SER A 69 -7.04 -1.69 -2.27
N THR A 70 -6.22 -2.58 -2.81
CA THR A 70 -6.36 -3.06 -4.18
C THR A 70 -7.59 -3.94 -4.34
N VAL A 71 -8.08 -4.09 -5.57
CA VAL A 71 -9.21 -4.99 -5.90
C VAL A 71 -8.94 -6.39 -5.37
N GLN A 72 -7.73 -6.92 -5.53
CA GLN A 72 -7.36 -8.23 -5.01
C GLN A 72 -7.48 -8.32 -3.48
N GLN A 73 -7.04 -7.29 -2.75
CA GLN A 73 -7.16 -7.25 -1.28
C GLN A 73 -8.62 -7.16 -0.84
N VAL A 74 -9.42 -6.32 -1.50
CA VAL A 74 -10.85 -6.15 -1.19
C VAL A 74 -11.62 -7.44 -1.52
N ILE A 75 -11.27 -8.14 -2.60
CA ILE A 75 -11.84 -9.46 -2.93
C ILE A 75 -11.50 -10.48 -1.84
N GLY A 76 -10.26 -10.48 -1.34
CA GLY A 76 -9.84 -11.37 -0.25
C GLY A 76 -10.65 -11.17 1.03
N PHE A 77 -11.03 -9.92 1.35
CA PHE A 77 -11.76 -9.60 2.59
C PHE A 77 -13.29 -9.66 2.45
N HIS A 78 -13.86 -9.14 1.36
CA HIS A 78 -15.32 -9.01 1.18
C HIS A 78 -15.92 -10.03 0.19
N GLY A 79 -15.07 -10.81 -0.49
CA GLY A 79 -15.48 -11.76 -1.51
C GLY A 79 -15.70 -11.13 -2.89
N LYS A 80 -15.38 -11.91 -3.93
CA LYS A 80 -15.54 -11.52 -5.34
C LYS A 80 -16.94 -11.03 -5.71
N PRO A 81 -18.06 -11.66 -5.26
CA PRO A 81 -19.40 -11.19 -5.61
C PRO A 81 -19.70 -9.77 -5.14
N THR A 82 -19.18 -9.38 -3.98
CA THR A 82 -19.43 -8.06 -3.39
C THR A 82 -18.68 -6.98 -4.16
N VAL A 83 -17.40 -7.23 -4.48
CA VAL A 83 -16.60 -6.31 -5.30
C VAL A 83 -17.18 -6.15 -6.70
N LEU A 84 -17.69 -7.24 -7.28
CA LEU A 84 -18.32 -7.18 -8.60
C LEU A 84 -19.58 -6.32 -8.61
N LYS A 85 -20.41 -6.37 -7.56
CA LYS A 85 -21.56 -5.47 -7.39
C LYS A 85 -21.13 -4.01 -7.34
N LEU A 86 -20.09 -3.73 -6.57
CA LEU A 86 -19.55 -2.38 -6.39
C LEU A 86 -19.06 -1.80 -7.72
N VAL A 87 -18.22 -2.55 -8.45
CA VAL A 87 -17.72 -2.14 -9.77
C VAL A 87 -18.87 -1.96 -10.76
N CYS A 88 -19.85 -2.87 -10.76
CA CYS A 88 -21.01 -2.76 -11.63
C CYS A 88 -21.86 -1.51 -11.33
N ALA A 89 -22.09 -1.17 -10.06
CA ALA A 89 -22.81 0.03 -9.66
C ALA A 89 -22.07 1.31 -10.09
N ILE A 90 -20.74 1.34 -9.97
CA ILE A 90 -19.90 2.45 -10.42
C ILE A 90 -20.00 2.63 -11.94
N LEU A 91 -19.87 1.53 -12.70
CA LEU A 91 -19.98 1.55 -14.16
C LEU A 91 -21.39 1.97 -14.61
N LYS A 92 -22.43 1.50 -13.92
CA LYS A 92 -23.82 1.89 -14.18
C LYS A 92 -24.03 3.39 -13.97
N LEU A 93 -23.58 3.94 -12.83
CA LEU A 93 -23.66 5.38 -12.56
C LEU A 93 -22.98 6.21 -13.66
N PHE A 94 -21.82 5.75 -14.13
CA PHE A 94 -21.12 6.39 -15.25
C PHE A 94 -21.93 6.30 -16.54
N ASN A 95 -22.36 5.10 -16.94
CA ASN A 95 -23.12 4.84 -18.17
C ASN A 95 -24.46 5.60 -18.21
N ASP A 96 -25.16 5.69 -17.09
CA ASP A 96 -26.43 6.40 -16.96
C ASP A 96 -26.23 7.92 -17.05
N GLY A 97 -25.11 8.44 -16.54
CA GLY A 97 -24.78 9.85 -16.51
C GLY A 97 -24.23 10.46 -17.80
N LEU A 98 -24.15 9.71 -18.90
CA LEU A 98 -23.66 10.19 -20.20
C LEU A 98 -24.79 10.37 -21.19
N ASN A 99 -24.69 11.33 -22.11
CA ASN A 99 -25.64 11.48 -23.20
C ASN A 99 -25.13 10.86 -24.51
N THR A 100 -25.07 9.53 -24.56
CA THR A 100 -24.68 8.77 -25.77
C THR A 100 -25.84 7.90 -26.27
N SER A 101 -25.89 7.67 -27.58
CA SER A 101 -26.92 6.80 -28.17
C SER A 101 -26.57 5.31 -28.08
N LEU A 102 -25.28 4.96 -28.01
CA LEU A 102 -24.80 3.59 -27.82
C LEU A 102 -24.17 3.48 -26.42
N ARG A 103 -24.98 3.03 -25.47
CA ARG A 103 -24.59 2.74 -24.09
C ARG A 103 -24.43 1.24 -23.89
N MET A 104 -23.66 0.86 -22.86
CA MET A 104 -23.61 -0.54 -22.45
C MET A 104 -24.98 -0.99 -21.93
N ASP A 105 -25.45 -2.14 -22.39
CA ASP A 105 -26.60 -2.81 -21.81
C ASP A 105 -26.24 -3.49 -20.46
N ALA A 106 -27.24 -4.05 -19.78
CA ALA A 106 -27.09 -4.70 -18.48
C ALA A 106 -26.07 -5.85 -18.49
N ARG A 107 -26.01 -6.64 -19.58
CA ARG A 107 -25.09 -7.77 -19.69
C ARG A 107 -23.69 -7.27 -19.96
N GLN A 108 -23.53 -6.30 -20.86
CA GLN A 108 -22.25 -5.66 -21.16
C GLN A 108 -21.65 -4.98 -19.92
N LEU A 109 -22.47 -4.32 -19.09
CA LEU A 109 -22.01 -3.75 -17.81
C LEU A 109 -21.50 -4.83 -16.85
N PHE A 110 -22.23 -5.93 -16.71
CA PHE A 110 -21.85 -7.03 -15.82
C PHE A 110 -20.59 -7.76 -16.32
N GLU A 111 -20.54 -8.09 -17.61
CA GLU A 111 -19.41 -8.73 -18.26
C GLU A 111 -18.16 -7.85 -18.15
N TYR A 112 -18.30 -6.55 -18.41
CA TYR A 112 -17.17 -5.64 -18.30
C TYR A 112 -16.72 -5.45 -16.85
N ALA A 113 -17.62 -5.45 -15.87
CA ALA A 113 -17.23 -5.43 -14.46
C ALA A 113 -16.37 -6.66 -14.08
N LEU A 114 -16.69 -7.85 -14.63
CA LEU A 114 -15.88 -9.06 -14.47
C LEU A 114 -14.50 -8.92 -15.12
N VAL A 115 -14.46 -8.44 -16.37
CA VAL A 115 -13.22 -8.20 -17.11
C VAL A 115 -12.32 -7.21 -16.37
N TRP A 116 -12.87 -6.07 -15.94
CA TRP A 116 -12.12 -5.03 -15.25
C TRP A 116 -11.52 -5.53 -13.93
N CYS A 117 -12.28 -6.29 -13.13
CA CYS A 117 -11.75 -6.91 -11.91
C CYS A 117 -10.62 -7.91 -12.17
N GLY A 118 -10.60 -8.55 -13.34
CA GLY A 118 -9.57 -9.50 -13.75
C GLY A 118 -8.33 -8.84 -14.37
N GLU A 119 -8.51 -7.77 -15.15
CA GLU A 119 -7.44 -7.05 -15.84
C GLU A 119 -6.67 -6.13 -14.89
N PHE A 120 -7.34 -5.55 -13.87
CA PHE A 120 -6.77 -4.57 -12.96
C PHE A 120 -6.79 -5.00 -11.47
N PRO A 121 -6.25 -6.18 -11.09
CA PRO A 121 -6.33 -6.69 -9.71
C PRO A 121 -5.51 -5.86 -8.70
N ASN A 122 -4.46 -5.19 -9.18
CA ASN A 122 -3.55 -4.37 -8.37
C ASN A 122 -3.99 -2.91 -8.26
N GLU A 123 -5.01 -2.51 -9.01
CA GLU A 123 -5.60 -1.18 -8.90
C GLU A 123 -6.70 -1.17 -7.84
N THR A 124 -7.12 0.02 -7.45
CA THR A 124 -8.15 0.19 -6.41
C THR A 124 -9.50 0.52 -7.03
N VAL A 125 -10.59 0.24 -6.31
CA VAL A 125 -11.93 0.69 -6.75
C VAL A 125 -12.01 2.22 -6.82
N LYS A 126 -11.22 2.92 -5.99
CA LYS A 126 -11.13 4.39 -6.00
C LYS A 126 -10.45 4.91 -7.28
N ASP A 127 -9.53 4.15 -7.87
CA ASP A 127 -8.95 4.47 -9.17
C ASP A 127 -10.03 4.50 -10.25
N LEU A 128 -10.92 3.51 -10.27
CA LEU A 128 -12.03 3.46 -11.23
C LEU A 128 -12.94 4.68 -11.08
N ILE A 129 -13.36 4.98 -9.84
CA ILE A 129 -14.24 6.13 -9.55
C ILE A 129 -13.57 7.43 -9.98
N LEU A 130 -12.31 7.63 -9.63
CA LEU A 130 -11.56 8.85 -9.99
C LEU A 130 -11.36 8.98 -11.49
N CYS A 131 -11.02 7.87 -12.17
CA CYS A 131 -10.91 7.83 -13.61
C CYS A 131 -12.22 8.29 -14.26
N LEU A 132 -13.34 7.66 -13.94
CA LEU A 132 -14.64 7.97 -14.54
C LEU A 132 -15.11 9.41 -14.21
N LYS A 133 -14.82 9.91 -13.00
CA LYS A 133 -15.04 11.33 -12.63
C LYS A 133 -14.29 12.27 -13.58
N ARG A 134 -13.03 11.97 -13.86
CA ARG A 134 -12.17 12.79 -14.74
C ARG A 134 -12.53 12.67 -16.21
N VAL A 135 -13.00 11.51 -16.65
CA VAL A 135 -13.61 11.34 -17.98
C VAL A 135 -14.81 12.27 -18.13
N LYS A 136 -15.73 12.31 -17.16
CA LYS A 136 -16.89 13.23 -17.18
C LYS A 136 -16.47 14.70 -17.22
N ALA A 137 -15.29 15.03 -16.69
CA ALA A 137 -14.69 16.36 -16.76
C ALA A 137 -13.90 16.63 -18.07
N GLY A 138 -13.86 15.68 -19.01
CA GLY A 138 -13.20 15.83 -20.31
C GLY A 138 -11.68 15.59 -20.31
N ARG A 139 -11.10 15.06 -19.22
CA ARG A 139 -9.64 14.98 -19.05
C ARG A 139 -8.94 13.97 -19.96
N TYR A 140 -9.63 12.90 -20.37
CA TYR A 140 -9.03 11.78 -21.12
C TYR A 140 -9.49 11.71 -22.59
N GLY A 141 -10.00 12.82 -23.10
CA GLY A 141 -10.51 12.96 -24.46
C GLY A 141 -12.04 12.96 -24.53
N PRO A 142 -12.60 13.20 -25.72
CA PRO A 142 -14.05 13.26 -25.91
C PRO A 142 -14.68 11.87 -25.79
N ILE A 143 -15.88 11.84 -25.23
CA ILE A 143 -16.77 10.69 -25.37
C ILE A 143 -17.53 10.86 -26.69
N PHE A 144 -17.25 9.99 -27.65
CA PHE A 144 -18.03 9.92 -28.88
C PHE A 144 -19.39 9.24 -28.62
N ASN A 145 -20.14 8.95 -29.67
CA ASN A 145 -21.50 8.40 -29.56
C ASN A 145 -21.58 6.94 -29.04
N ARG A 146 -20.47 6.38 -28.53
CA ARG A 146 -20.36 4.99 -28.07
C ARG A 146 -19.56 4.89 -26.77
N ILE A 147 -20.12 4.17 -25.81
CA ILE A 147 -19.44 3.73 -24.59
C ILE A 147 -19.58 2.22 -24.46
N ASP A 148 -18.44 1.54 -24.45
CA ASP A 148 -18.31 0.10 -24.25
C ASP A 148 -17.08 -0.18 -23.38
N GLY A 149 -16.83 -1.46 -23.05
CA GLY A 149 -15.70 -1.85 -22.22
C GLY A 149 -14.33 -1.46 -22.78
N THR A 150 -14.16 -1.42 -24.10
CA THR A 150 -12.88 -1.01 -24.72
C THR A 150 -12.62 0.47 -24.49
N VAL A 151 -13.64 1.30 -24.66
CA VAL A 151 -13.55 2.75 -24.41
C VAL A 151 -13.24 3.04 -22.94
N VAL A 152 -13.90 2.33 -22.01
CA VAL A 152 -13.62 2.49 -20.58
C VAL A 152 -12.20 2.04 -20.23
N SER A 153 -11.72 0.93 -20.79
CA SER A 153 -10.34 0.47 -20.57
C SER A 153 -9.31 1.46 -21.12
N ASP A 154 -9.58 2.11 -22.25
CA ASP A 154 -8.68 3.12 -22.82
C ASP A 154 -8.60 4.38 -21.95
N PHE A 155 -9.72 4.83 -21.39
CA PHE A 155 -9.70 5.90 -20.39
C PHE A 155 -8.93 5.49 -19.14
N PHE A 156 -9.13 4.24 -18.69
CA PHE A 156 -8.46 3.74 -17.50
C PHE A 156 -6.95 3.64 -17.69
N ARG A 157 -6.46 3.19 -18.85
CA ARG A 157 -5.03 3.19 -19.18
C ARG A 157 -4.43 4.60 -19.18
N LYS A 158 -5.14 5.60 -19.71
CA LYS A 158 -4.71 7.01 -19.63
C LYS A 158 -4.65 7.51 -18.19
N TYR A 159 -5.62 7.12 -17.37
CA TYR A 159 -5.59 7.40 -15.94
C TYR A 159 -4.37 6.76 -15.25
N LEU A 160 -4.03 5.51 -15.58
CA LEU A 160 -2.87 4.82 -15.00
C LEU A 160 -1.54 5.50 -15.35
N LEU A 161 -1.40 6.05 -16.56
CA LEU A 161 -0.24 6.86 -16.93
C LEU A 161 -0.14 8.11 -16.04
N GLU A 162 -1.24 8.82 -15.84
CA GLU A 162 -1.27 9.98 -14.94
C GLU A 162 -0.94 9.57 -13.48
N LYS A 163 -1.44 8.41 -13.03
CA LYS A 163 -1.14 7.87 -11.70
C LYS A 163 0.34 7.54 -11.55
N ALA A 164 0.96 6.97 -12.58
CA ALA A 164 2.39 6.68 -12.60
C ALA A 164 3.21 7.98 -12.51
N GLU A 165 2.90 8.99 -13.32
CA GLU A 165 3.56 10.31 -13.29
C GLU A 165 3.44 10.97 -11.91
N TRP A 166 2.26 10.90 -11.29
CA TRP A 166 2.05 11.40 -9.93
C TRP A 166 2.92 10.66 -8.91
N GLY A 167 3.00 9.33 -9.01
CA GLY A 167 3.82 8.50 -8.12
C GLY A 167 5.32 8.78 -8.27
N GLU A 168 5.80 8.97 -9.49
CA GLU A 168 7.18 9.38 -9.75
C GLU A 168 7.48 10.76 -9.14
N GLU A 169 6.55 11.71 -9.26
CA GLU A 169 6.69 13.03 -8.66
C GLU A 169 6.74 12.96 -7.12
N GLN A 170 5.90 12.13 -6.49
CA GLN A 170 5.98 11.92 -5.04
C GLN A 170 7.33 11.32 -4.63
N ASN A 171 7.84 10.36 -5.40
CA ASN A 171 9.14 9.76 -5.14
C ASN A 171 10.30 10.77 -5.30
N ARG A 172 10.22 11.66 -6.31
CA ARG A 172 11.19 12.75 -6.49
C ARG A 172 11.17 13.70 -5.29
N LYS A 173 9.99 14.12 -4.85
CA LYS A 173 9.81 14.98 -3.67
C LYS A 173 10.36 14.32 -2.41
N PHE A 174 9.99 13.07 -2.15
CA PHE A 174 10.48 12.32 -1.00
C PHE A 174 12.01 12.22 -0.99
N LYS A 175 12.64 11.90 -2.13
CA LYS A 175 14.11 11.87 -2.24
C LYS A 175 14.74 13.25 -2.00
N SER A 176 14.16 14.30 -2.56
CA SER A 176 14.61 15.68 -2.34
C SER A 176 14.52 16.07 -0.87
N ASP A 177 13.39 15.79 -0.22
CA ASP A 177 13.13 16.08 1.19
C ASP A 177 14.07 15.29 2.10
N MET A 178 14.36 14.02 1.77
CA MET A 178 15.37 13.23 2.49
C MET A 178 16.77 13.84 2.38
N ILE A 179 17.18 14.30 1.20
CA ILE A 179 18.48 14.96 1.00
C ILE A 179 18.54 16.27 1.78
N GLN A 180 17.49 17.10 1.70
CA GLN A 180 17.45 18.38 2.41
C GLN A 180 17.43 18.18 3.92
N THR A 181 16.62 17.25 4.42
CA THR A 181 16.56 16.90 5.84
C THR A 181 17.88 16.32 6.30
N GLY A 182 18.47 15.39 5.55
CA GLY A 182 19.78 14.81 5.84
C GLY A 182 20.89 15.86 5.87
N ASN A 183 20.90 16.79 4.92
CA ASN A 183 21.86 17.90 4.88
C ASN A 183 21.64 18.89 6.03
N SER A 184 20.39 19.17 6.41
CA SER A 184 20.07 20.00 7.57
C SER A 184 20.48 19.34 8.89
N LEU A 185 20.26 18.03 9.02
CA LEU A 185 20.71 17.23 10.16
C LEU A 185 22.24 17.20 10.23
N LEU A 186 22.91 17.00 9.10
CA LEU A 186 24.38 17.08 9.01
C LEU A 186 24.89 18.47 9.40
N ALA A 187 24.25 19.54 8.92
CA ALA A 187 24.64 20.92 9.25
C ALA A 187 24.39 21.26 10.73
N SER A 188 23.42 20.61 11.37
CA SER A 188 23.15 20.75 12.81
C SER A 188 24.13 19.96 13.68
N LEU A 189 24.84 18.99 13.12
CA LEU A 189 25.91 18.25 13.78
C LEU A 189 27.21 19.06 13.70
N GLY A 190 27.88 19.26 14.84
CA GLY A 190 29.19 19.94 14.88
C GLY A 190 30.23 19.27 13.97
N GLN A 191 31.22 20.04 13.49
CA GLN A 191 32.20 19.55 12.49
C GLN A 191 32.97 18.28 12.91
N GLU A 192 33.12 18.02 14.20
CA GLU A 192 33.71 16.79 14.72
C GLU A 192 32.86 15.54 14.46
N LYS A 193 31.54 15.60 14.71
CA LYS A 193 30.63 14.48 14.43
C LYS A 193 30.49 14.19 12.94
N ILE A 194 30.53 15.23 12.10
CA ILE A 194 30.54 15.06 10.63
C ILE A 194 31.83 14.35 10.18
N LYS A 195 32.98 14.67 10.79
CA LYS A 195 34.24 13.97 10.50
C LYS A 195 34.19 12.51 10.90
N GLU A 196 33.65 12.18 12.08
CA GLU A 196 33.45 10.78 12.51
C GLU A 196 32.53 10.01 11.56
N ILE A 197 31.38 10.58 11.20
CA ILE A 197 30.43 9.95 10.27
C ILE A 197 31.07 9.75 8.89
N LYS A 198 31.84 10.73 8.37
CA LYS A 198 32.57 10.57 7.11
C LYS A 198 33.66 9.50 7.20
N LEU A 199 34.35 9.37 8.33
CA LEU A 199 35.34 8.32 8.56
C LEU A 199 34.67 6.94 8.62
N PHE A 200 33.48 6.86 9.23
CA PHE A 200 32.67 5.65 9.31
C PHE A 200 32.15 5.22 7.94
N ILE A 201 31.62 6.16 7.13
CA ILE A 201 31.16 5.91 5.76
C ILE A 201 32.33 5.53 4.83
N GLN A 202 33.52 6.14 5.00
CA GLN A 202 34.71 5.75 4.22
C GLN A 202 35.23 4.36 4.58
N ARG A 203 35.09 3.93 5.85
CA ARG A 203 35.39 2.55 6.26
C ARG A 203 34.32 1.57 5.76
N ALA A 204 33.06 2.00 5.71
CA ALA A 204 31.95 1.28 5.08
C ALA A 204 31.97 1.43 3.55
N LYS A 205 33.06 1.04 2.90
CA LYS A 205 32.95 0.59 1.50
C LYS A 205 32.07 -0.65 1.53
N LEU A 206 30.77 -0.47 1.31
CA LEU A 206 29.83 -1.54 1.08
C LEU A 206 30.34 -2.38 -0.09
N HIS A 207 31.03 -3.46 0.25
CA HIS A 207 31.30 -4.52 -0.70
C HIS A 207 29.96 -5.10 -1.11
N LYS A 208 29.76 -5.30 -2.41
CA LYS A 208 28.54 -5.92 -2.95
C LYS A 208 28.31 -7.21 -2.16
N THR A 209 27.16 -7.34 -1.49
CA THR A 209 26.79 -8.56 -0.78
C THR A 209 26.96 -9.71 -1.77
N PRO A 210 27.83 -10.70 -1.49
CA PRO A 210 27.99 -11.82 -2.40
C PRO A 210 26.62 -12.48 -2.56
N GLU A 211 26.22 -12.74 -3.81
CA GLU A 211 25.03 -13.53 -4.08
C GLU A 211 25.20 -14.89 -3.40
N ILE A 212 24.46 -15.13 -2.32
CA ILE A 212 24.38 -16.44 -1.67
C ILE A 212 23.57 -17.34 -2.61
N THR A 213 24.24 -17.84 -3.64
CA THR A 213 23.75 -18.90 -4.53
C THR A 213 24.25 -20.24 -4.03
N THR A 214 23.98 -20.57 -2.78
CA THR A 214 24.18 -21.94 -2.31
C THR A 214 23.04 -22.38 -1.38
N PRO A 215 22.54 -23.62 -1.57
CA PRO A 215 21.78 -24.27 -0.52
C PRO A 215 22.66 -24.31 0.73
N ILE A 216 22.05 -24.15 1.91
CA ILE A 216 22.71 -24.36 3.20
C ILE A 216 23.15 -25.83 3.24
N SER A 217 24.34 -26.09 2.72
CA SER A 217 25.05 -27.34 2.84
C SER A 217 25.69 -27.34 4.22
N SER A 218 25.88 -28.52 4.79
CA SER A 218 26.63 -28.79 6.03
C SER A 218 28.14 -28.48 5.89
N ASP A 219 28.46 -27.37 5.22
CA ASP A 219 29.80 -27.00 4.82
C ASP A 219 30.47 -26.31 6.00
N LYS A 220 31.54 -26.95 6.50
CA LYS A 220 32.36 -26.43 7.62
C LYS A 220 32.84 -25.00 7.37
N ASN A 221 32.94 -24.60 6.10
CA ASN A 221 33.30 -23.25 5.70
C ASN A 221 32.25 -22.19 6.09
N PHE A 222 30.96 -22.56 6.08
CA PHE A 222 29.87 -21.64 6.46
C PHE A 222 29.83 -21.40 7.97
N ALA A 223 29.98 -22.45 8.78
CA ALA A 223 30.09 -22.30 10.23
C ALA A 223 31.30 -21.45 10.63
N LYS A 224 32.43 -21.62 9.94
CA LYS A 224 33.63 -20.79 10.16
C LYS A 224 33.40 -19.32 9.78
N TYR A 225 32.81 -19.06 8.61
CA TYR A 225 32.46 -17.71 8.19
C TYR A 225 31.50 -17.05 9.19
N LEU A 226 30.48 -17.78 9.64
CA LEU A 226 29.52 -17.26 10.60
C LEU A 226 30.19 -16.94 11.94
N ALA A 227 31.08 -17.80 12.44
CA ALA A 227 31.83 -17.53 13.66
C ALA A 227 32.70 -16.26 13.58
N GLU A 228 33.26 -15.97 12.40
CA GLU A 228 34.13 -14.80 12.17
C GLU A 228 33.34 -13.50 11.93
N ASN A 229 32.07 -13.58 11.50
CA ASN A 229 31.29 -12.42 11.03
C ASN A 229 29.94 -12.26 11.75
N ALA A 230 29.63 -13.07 12.77
CA ALA A 230 28.34 -13.05 13.47
C ALA A 230 27.98 -11.67 14.07
N GLU A 231 28.98 -10.90 14.50
CA GLU A 231 28.78 -9.55 15.06
C GLU A 231 28.23 -8.56 14.02
N ASP A 232 28.58 -8.73 12.74
CA ASP A 232 28.24 -7.81 11.65
C ASP A 232 26.94 -8.20 10.92
N ILE A 233 26.32 -9.33 11.28
CA ILE A 233 25.09 -9.81 10.64
C ILE A 233 23.85 -9.16 11.29
N GLU A 234 22.89 -8.76 10.45
CA GLU A 234 21.60 -8.19 10.87
C GLU A 234 20.80 -9.18 11.74
N PHE A 235 20.05 -8.65 12.71
CA PHE A 235 19.34 -9.49 13.69
C PHE A 235 18.27 -10.36 13.02
N GLU A 236 17.57 -9.83 12.01
CA GLU A 236 16.56 -10.52 11.23
C GLU A 236 17.14 -11.72 10.46
N ILE A 237 18.38 -11.58 9.99
CA ILE A 237 19.12 -12.66 9.31
C ILE A 237 19.52 -13.73 10.33
N LEU A 238 19.93 -13.34 11.54
CA LEU A 238 20.20 -14.30 12.63
C LEU A 238 18.94 -15.09 13.02
N GLU A 239 17.76 -14.46 13.07
CA GLU A 239 16.49 -15.17 13.35
C GLU A 239 16.11 -16.17 12.25
N ASP A 240 16.30 -15.78 10.99
CA ASP A 240 16.04 -16.68 9.85
C ASP A 240 17.03 -17.85 9.82
N LEU A 241 18.32 -17.59 10.12
CA LEU A 241 19.34 -18.64 10.26
C LEU A 241 19.02 -19.59 11.40
N GLU A 242 18.64 -19.12 12.58
CA GLU A 242 18.23 -19.96 13.71
C GLU A 242 17.08 -20.91 13.31
N ARG A 243 16.04 -20.35 12.68
CA ARG A 243 14.86 -21.10 12.23
C ARG A 243 15.24 -22.20 11.24
N ARG A 244 16.10 -21.87 10.27
CA ARG A 244 16.56 -22.80 9.24
C ARG A 244 17.51 -23.86 9.80
N SER A 245 18.43 -23.50 10.70
CA SER A 245 19.35 -24.43 11.35
C SER A 245 18.64 -25.43 12.26
N LYS A 246 17.58 -25.01 12.97
CA LYS A 246 16.70 -25.93 13.73
C LYS A 246 15.96 -26.90 12.80
N ALA A 247 15.43 -26.40 11.69
CA ALA A 247 14.72 -27.23 10.72
C ALA A 247 15.62 -28.24 10.00
N GLN A 248 16.89 -27.87 9.75
CA GLN A 248 17.86 -28.70 9.04
C GLN A 248 18.80 -29.50 9.96
N ASN A 249 18.65 -29.36 11.28
CA ASN A 249 19.46 -30.01 12.31
C ASN A 249 20.97 -29.78 12.14
N ILE A 250 21.38 -28.51 12.01
CA ILE A 250 22.78 -28.09 11.87
C ILE A 250 23.26 -27.48 13.21
N PRO A 251 23.83 -28.27 14.13
CA PRO A 251 24.10 -27.84 15.49
C PRO A 251 25.18 -26.75 15.58
N ASP A 252 26.20 -26.81 14.72
CA ASP A 252 27.32 -25.87 14.75
C ASP A 252 26.88 -24.43 14.44
N VAL A 253 26.02 -24.28 13.41
CA VAL A 253 25.47 -22.98 13.01
C VAL A 253 24.50 -22.48 14.07
N LEU A 254 23.66 -23.36 14.61
CA LEU A 254 22.71 -23.01 15.65
C LEU A 254 23.40 -22.47 16.91
N ALA A 255 24.48 -23.12 17.36
CA ALA A 255 25.23 -22.70 18.54
C ALA A 255 25.85 -21.29 18.38
N ILE A 256 26.37 -20.97 17.19
CA ILE A 256 26.95 -19.64 16.90
C ILE A 256 25.86 -18.57 16.93
N VAL A 257 24.71 -18.83 16.29
CA VAL A 257 23.58 -17.89 16.24
C VAL A 257 22.99 -17.66 17.64
N GLU A 258 22.78 -18.72 18.42
CA GLU A 258 22.22 -18.61 19.78
C GLU A 258 23.17 -17.86 20.71
N THR A 259 24.48 -18.09 20.60
CA THR A 259 25.50 -17.37 21.38
C THR A 259 25.50 -15.88 21.07
N GLU A 260 25.45 -15.50 19.78
CA GLU A 260 25.44 -14.10 19.38
C GLU A 260 24.13 -13.38 19.75
N LYS A 261 22.98 -14.07 19.61
CA LYS A 261 21.69 -13.53 20.07
C LYS A 261 21.67 -13.32 21.58
N ALA A 262 22.21 -14.27 22.35
CA ALA A 262 22.32 -14.14 23.80
C ALA A 262 23.23 -12.96 24.20
N ARG A 263 24.35 -12.78 23.50
CA ARG A 263 25.25 -11.62 23.69
C ARG A 263 24.52 -10.30 23.45
N ARG A 264 23.76 -10.18 22.36
CA ARG A 264 23.01 -8.95 22.03
C ARG A 264 21.90 -8.65 23.03
N ASN A 265 21.21 -9.68 23.51
CA ASN A 265 20.15 -9.52 24.51
C ASN A 265 20.68 -9.12 25.90
N GLN A 266 21.93 -9.44 26.25
CA GLN A 266 22.55 -9.03 27.52
C GLN A 266 23.00 -7.55 27.53
N VAL A 267 23.17 -6.92 26.37
CA VAL A 267 23.56 -5.50 26.26
C VAL A 267 22.36 -4.56 26.44
N GLU A 268 21.12 -5.08 26.37
CA GLU A 268 19.89 -4.30 26.54
C GLU A 268 19.37 -4.18 27.98
N GLU A 269 20.01 -4.80 28.99
CA GLU A 269 19.66 -4.51 30.39
C GLU A 269 20.27 -3.17 30.84
N PRO A 270 19.45 -2.16 31.21
CA PRO A 270 19.97 -0.88 31.68
C PRO A 270 20.62 -1.07 33.05
N VAL A 271 21.87 -0.62 33.17
CA VAL A 271 22.52 -0.35 34.46
C VAL A 271 21.66 0.69 35.19
N ASP A 272 21.19 0.34 36.39
CA ASP A 272 20.40 1.16 37.32
C ASP A 272 20.89 2.62 37.45
#